data_AF-A0A7L2MI07-F1
#
_entry.id   AF-A0A7L2MI07-F1
#
_cell.length_a   1.000
_cell.length_b   1.000
_cell.length_c   1.000
_cell.angle_alpha   90.00
_cell.angle_beta   90.00
_cell.angle_gamma   90.00
#
_symmetry.space_group_name_H-M   'P 1'
#
loop_
_entity.id
_entity.type
_entity.pdbx_description
1 polymer ?
#
loop_
_entity_poly.entity_id
_entity_poly.type
_entity_poly.pdbx_seq_one_letter_code
_entity_poly.pdbx_strand_id
1 'polypeptide(L)'
;LYREELNLTSPAAPLPLRPEASWLQFHLGISREGLYPRSSPAVSSLLRDMRELPTVSADYSQDEKALLGACDCSQSVPGCPILVPPLSVQAAQQLSWAHPLLPPRQKREEETPEDFFYFVDFQRHNAEIAAFHLDR
;
A
#
# COMPACT_ATOMS: atom_id res chain seq x y z
N LEU A 1 4.94 9.54 -23.64
CA LEU A 1 4.91 10.82 -22.90
C LEU A 1 5.94 10.82 -21.77
N TYR A 2 5.65 10.37 -20.55
CA TYR A 2 6.62 10.45 -19.42
C TYR A 2 7.99 9.79 -19.69
N ARG A 3 8.04 8.61 -20.32
CA ARG A 3 9.32 7.96 -20.67
C ARG A 3 10.09 8.72 -21.75
N GLU A 4 9.39 9.35 -22.68
CA GLU A 4 10.00 10.13 -23.77
C GLU A 4 10.59 11.43 -23.23
N GLU A 5 9.94 12.09 -22.27
CA GLU A 5 10.46 13.26 -21.55
C GLU A 5 11.79 12.95 -20.82
N LEU A 6 11.94 11.72 -20.34
CA LEU A 6 13.15 11.23 -19.67
C LEU A 6 14.18 10.60 -20.64
N ASN A 7 13.98 10.72 -21.96
CA ASN A 7 14.81 10.11 -22.99
C ASN A 7 14.98 8.58 -22.84
N LEU A 8 14.00 7.91 -22.25
CA LEU A 8 13.95 6.46 -22.10
C LEU A 8 13.22 5.86 -23.30
N THR A 9 13.89 4.99 -24.04
CA THR A 9 13.27 4.20 -25.10
C THR A 9 12.10 3.40 -24.51
N SER A 10 10.95 3.40 -25.18
CA SER A 10 9.77 2.64 -24.77
C SER A 10 9.71 1.31 -25.53
N PRO A 11 10.18 0.18 -24.98
CA PRO A 11 10.19 -1.09 -25.69
C PRO A 11 8.91 -1.91 -25.42
N ALA A 12 8.05 -1.46 -24.49
CA ALA A 12 6.97 -2.26 -23.95
C ALA A 12 5.63 -1.97 -24.62
N ALA A 13 4.93 -3.02 -25.03
CA ALA A 13 3.56 -2.94 -25.50
C ALA A 13 2.64 -2.41 -24.37
N PRO A 14 1.52 -1.73 -24.71
CA PRO A 14 0.52 -1.32 -23.72
C PRO A 14 0.04 -2.53 -22.91
N LEU A 15 -0.04 -2.36 -21.59
CA LEU A 15 -0.48 -3.42 -20.69
C LEU A 15 -2.00 -3.63 -20.84
N PRO A 16 -2.49 -4.82 -21.24
CA PRO A 16 -3.93 -5.08 -21.31
C PRO A 16 -4.53 -5.31 -19.93
N LEU A 17 -5.77 -4.88 -19.71
CA LEU A 17 -6.58 -5.29 -18.56
C LEU A 17 -6.93 -6.78 -18.71
N ARG A 18 -6.62 -7.58 -17.69
CA ARG A 18 -6.95 -9.02 -17.65
C ARG A 18 -8.10 -9.26 -16.67
N PRO A 19 -9.25 -9.79 -17.09
CA PRO A 19 -10.36 -10.12 -16.20
C PRO A 19 -9.98 -11.05 -15.05
N GLU A 20 -8.98 -11.91 -15.28
CA GLU A 20 -8.49 -12.92 -14.34
C GLU A 20 -7.51 -12.35 -13.29
N ALA A 21 -7.24 -11.04 -13.34
CA ALA A 21 -6.38 -10.38 -12.37
C ALA A 21 -6.89 -10.56 -10.92
N SER A 22 -6.00 -10.95 -10.01
CA SER A 22 -6.36 -11.25 -8.62
C SER A 22 -6.97 -10.06 -7.87
N TRP A 23 -6.47 -8.84 -8.09
CA TRP A 23 -7.06 -7.62 -7.51
C TRP A 23 -8.45 -7.32 -8.08
N LEU A 24 -8.71 -7.66 -9.34
CA LEU A 24 -10.01 -7.42 -9.96
C LEU A 24 -11.02 -8.41 -9.40
N GLN A 25 -10.63 -9.68 -9.28
CA GLN A 25 -11.44 -10.70 -8.63
C GLN A 25 -11.71 -10.36 -7.16
N PHE A 26 -10.76 -9.76 -6.46
CA PHE A 26 -10.96 -9.24 -5.10
C PHE A 26 -12.04 -8.15 -5.08
N HIS A 27 -11.94 -7.11 -5.92
CA HIS A 27 -12.94 -6.03 -5.95
C HIS A 27 -14.34 -6.51 -6.32
N LEU A 28 -14.44 -7.42 -7.29
CA LEU A 28 -15.72 -8.02 -7.69
C LEU A 28 -16.34 -8.91 -6.60
N GLY A 29 -15.52 -9.41 -5.66
CA GLY A 29 -15.96 -10.22 -4.53
C GLY A 29 -16.43 -9.42 -3.32
N ILE A 30 -16.24 -8.10 -3.29
CA ILE A 30 -16.71 -7.25 -2.19
C ILE A 30 -18.22 -7.23 -2.19
N SER A 31 -18.82 -7.58 -1.06
CA SER A 31 -20.27 -7.61 -0.90
C SER A 31 -20.68 -6.87 0.38
N ARG A 32 -21.99 -6.79 0.62
CA ARG A 32 -22.52 -6.17 1.84
C ARG A 32 -22.11 -6.94 3.10
N GLU A 33 -21.82 -8.23 2.95
CA GLU A 33 -21.46 -9.15 4.03
C GLU A 33 -20.00 -9.03 4.46
N GLY A 34 -19.14 -8.39 3.66
CA GLY A 34 -17.75 -8.15 4.01
C GLY A 34 -16.85 -7.90 2.80
N LEU A 35 -15.57 -7.62 3.07
CA LEU A 35 -14.56 -7.39 2.03
C LEU A 35 -14.18 -8.66 1.27
N TYR A 36 -14.17 -9.81 1.95
CA TYR A 36 -13.84 -11.10 1.35
C TYR A 36 -14.35 -12.27 2.22
N PRO A 37 -14.66 -13.43 1.63
CA PRO A 37 -14.99 -14.63 2.40
C PRO A 37 -13.74 -15.26 3.04
N ARG A 38 -13.92 -15.93 4.19
CA ARG A 38 -12.84 -16.52 5.01
C ARG A 38 -11.88 -17.43 4.24
N SER A 39 -12.42 -18.21 3.31
CA SER A 39 -11.66 -19.16 2.47
C SER A 39 -11.57 -18.72 1.00
N SER A 40 -11.40 -17.41 0.75
CA SER A 40 -11.32 -16.86 -0.62
C SER A 40 -10.01 -17.26 -1.34
N PRO A 41 -10.08 -17.97 -2.50
CA PRO A 41 -8.90 -18.21 -3.33
C PRO A 41 -8.39 -16.93 -4.02
N ALA A 42 -9.26 -15.94 -4.23
CA ALA A 42 -8.90 -14.64 -4.80
C ALA A 42 -7.96 -13.87 -3.86
N VAL A 43 -8.26 -13.84 -2.56
CA VAL A 43 -7.39 -13.20 -1.55
C VAL A 43 -6.04 -13.90 -1.46
N SER A 44 -6.02 -15.24 -1.45
CA SER A 44 -4.76 -15.98 -1.40
C SER A 44 -3.89 -15.73 -2.65
N SER A 45 -4.50 -15.58 -3.82
CA SER A 45 -3.81 -15.25 -5.05
C SER A 45 -3.33 -13.79 -5.06
N LEU A 46 -4.15 -12.86 -4.57
CA LEU A 46 -3.79 -11.45 -4.43
C LEU A 46 -2.59 -11.25 -3.50
N LEU A 47 -2.56 -11.93 -2.34
CA LEU A 47 -1.42 -11.85 -1.42
C LEU A 47 -0.12 -12.38 -2.05
N ARG A 48 -0.21 -13.43 -2.87
CA ARG A 48 0.95 -13.94 -3.63
C ARG A 48 1.38 -12.93 -4.69
N ASP A 49 0.44 -12.38 -5.44
CA ASP A 49 0.70 -11.40 -6.49
C ASP A 49 1.31 -10.11 -5.91
N MET A 50 0.84 -9.64 -4.75
CA MET A 50 1.42 -8.51 -4.01
C MET A 50 2.87 -8.74 -3.60
N ARG A 51 3.27 -9.99 -3.36
CA ARG A 51 4.63 -10.37 -2.96
C ARG A 51 5.55 -10.56 -4.16
N GLU A 52 5.05 -11.09 -5.28
CA GLU A 52 5.86 -11.59 -6.38
C GLU A 52 5.89 -10.69 -7.62
N LEU A 53 4.83 -9.90 -7.87
CA LEU A 53 4.77 -9.07 -9.08
C LEU A 53 5.70 -7.85 -8.98
N PRO A 54 6.40 -7.49 -10.07
CA PRO A 54 7.36 -6.39 -10.05
C PRO A 54 6.66 -5.03 -10.04
N THR A 55 7.18 -4.11 -9.24
CA THR A 55 6.78 -2.70 -9.21
C THR A 55 7.14 -1.98 -10.51
N VAL A 56 6.20 -1.25 -11.10
CA VAL A 56 6.33 -0.44 -12.32
C VAL A 56 6.28 1.05 -12.02
N SER A 57 5.49 1.46 -11.03
CA SER A 57 5.38 2.85 -10.61
C SER A 57 5.26 2.91 -9.10
N ALA A 58 5.75 3.99 -8.51
CA ALA A 58 5.73 4.23 -7.09
C ALA A 58 5.59 5.74 -6.85
N ASP A 59 4.62 6.15 -6.04
CA ASP A 59 4.32 7.55 -5.81
C ASP A 59 3.74 7.79 -4.41
N TYR A 60 3.80 9.03 -3.94
CA TYR A 60 3.20 9.43 -2.67
C TYR A 60 1.68 9.33 -2.70
N SER A 61 1.10 8.98 -1.54
CA SER A 61 -0.35 9.07 -1.33
C SER A 61 -0.89 10.48 -1.60
N GLN A 62 -2.17 10.58 -1.94
CA GLN A 62 -2.78 11.88 -2.27
C GLN A 62 -2.72 12.87 -1.09
N ASP A 63 -2.90 12.39 0.13
CA ASP A 63 -2.83 13.21 1.34
C ASP A 63 -1.44 13.80 1.54
N GLU A 64 -0.39 13.00 1.31
CA GLU A 64 1.00 13.47 1.37
C GLU A 64 1.32 14.48 0.26
N LYS A 65 0.81 14.24 -0.94
CA LYS A 65 0.97 15.17 -2.07
C LYS A 65 0.33 16.52 -1.76
N ALA A 66 -0.80 16.53 -1.06
CA ALA A 66 -1.45 17.76 -0.61
C ALA A 66 -0.61 18.53 0.42
N LEU A 67 0.21 17.81 1.21
CA LEU A 67 1.19 18.37 2.13
C LEU A 67 2.52 18.75 1.44
N LEU A 68 2.67 18.52 0.12
CA LEU A 68 3.91 18.75 -0.64
C LEU A 68 5.15 18.06 -0.04
N GLY A 69 4.96 16.99 0.74
CA GLY A 69 6.04 16.37 1.52
C GLY A 69 6.57 17.22 2.68
N ALA A 70 5.89 18.32 3.03
CA ALA A 70 6.21 19.17 4.16
C ALA A 70 5.38 18.75 5.39
N CYS A 71 6.04 18.13 6.36
CA CYS A 71 5.45 17.92 7.69
C CYS A 71 5.42 19.25 8.44
N ASP A 72 4.30 19.99 8.41
CA ASP A 72 4.10 21.12 9.32
C ASP A 72 3.62 20.64 10.68
N CYS A 73 4.58 20.41 11.59
CA CYS A 73 4.33 19.98 12.97
C CYS A 73 3.58 21.04 13.81
N SER A 74 3.29 22.23 13.28
CA SER A 74 2.53 23.28 13.99
C SER A 74 1.03 23.29 13.65
N GLN A 75 0.65 22.78 12.47
CA GLN A 75 -0.73 22.58 12.03
C GLN A 75 -1.18 21.11 12.19
N SER A 76 -0.22 20.21 12.39
CA SER A 76 -0.48 18.79 12.64
C SER A 76 -0.77 18.56 14.11
N VAL A 77 -2.01 18.17 14.41
CA VAL A 77 -2.43 17.60 15.70
C VAL A 77 -1.38 16.58 16.18
N PRO A 78 -1.09 16.45 17.48
CA PRO A 78 -0.27 15.35 17.98
C PRO A 78 -0.95 14.02 17.59
N GLY A 79 -0.47 13.41 16.50
CA GLY A 79 -1.24 12.39 15.80
C GLY A 79 -0.79 12.04 14.36
N CYS A 80 0.28 12.64 13.83
CA CYS A 80 0.82 12.25 12.52
C CYS A 80 2.13 11.44 12.65
N PRO A 81 2.06 10.12 12.91
CA PRO A 81 3.20 9.23 12.77
C PRO A 81 3.32 8.75 11.32
N ILE A 82 3.46 9.65 10.34
CA ILE A 82 3.80 9.27 8.96
C ILE A 82 5.13 9.92 8.59
N LEU A 83 6.22 9.43 9.18
CA LEU A 83 7.57 9.85 8.81
C LEU A 83 8.10 9.20 7.53
N VAL A 84 7.31 8.31 6.91
CA VAL A 84 7.50 7.81 5.55
C VAL A 84 6.12 7.58 4.94
N PRO A 85 5.77 8.29 3.86
CA PRO A 85 4.43 8.26 3.30
C PRO A 85 4.08 6.92 2.67
N PRO A 86 2.79 6.55 2.64
CA PRO A 86 2.36 5.35 1.94
C PRO A 86 2.73 5.50 0.46
N LEU A 87 3.69 4.68 0.04
CA LEU A 87 4.09 4.59 -1.35
C LEU A 87 3.05 3.72 -2.06
N SER A 88 2.36 4.31 -3.03
CA SER A 88 1.42 3.58 -3.88
C SER A 88 2.21 2.89 -4.97
N VAL A 89 2.33 1.57 -4.88
CA VAL A 89 3.04 0.76 -5.88
C VAL A 89 2.07 0.17 -6.89
N GLN A 90 2.28 0.47 -8.17
CA GLN A 90 1.61 -0.20 -9.29
C GLN A 90 2.50 -1.32 -9.78
N ALA A 91 1.99 -2.54 -9.95
CA ALA A 91 2.78 -3.62 -10.52
C ALA A 91 2.53 -3.84 -12.01
N ALA A 92 3.53 -4.42 -12.67
CA ALA A 92 3.46 -4.75 -14.08
C ALA A 92 2.35 -5.76 -14.34
N GLN A 93 1.55 -5.45 -15.36
CA GLN A 93 0.56 -6.28 -16.07
C GLN A 93 -0.89 -5.91 -15.87
N GLN A 94 -1.24 -5.04 -14.94
CA GLN A 94 -2.66 -4.79 -14.68
C GLN A 94 -2.84 -3.32 -14.32
N LEU A 95 -3.29 -2.51 -15.29
CA LEU A 95 -3.74 -1.14 -15.01
C LEU A 95 -4.73 -1.20 -13.84
N SER A 96 -4.62 -0.26 -12.90
CA SER A 96 -5.56 0.04 -11.81
C SER A 96 -5.41 -0.66 -10.46
N TRP A 97 -4.31 -1.38 -10.18
CA TRP A 97 -4.03 -1.79 -8.80
C TRP A 97 -2.85 -1.03 -8.19
N ALA A 98 -3.06 -0.54 -6.97
CA ALA A 98 -2.05 0.11 -6.15
C ALA A 98 -2.25 -0.31 -4.70
N HIS A 99 -1.17 -0.57 -3.97
CA HIS A 99 -1.25 -0.81 -2.52
C HIS A 99 -0.31 0.10 -1.75
N PRO A 100 -0.71 0.55 -0.56
CA PRO A 100 0.17 1.25 0.36
C PRO A 100 1.33 0.34 0.81
N LEU A 101 2.53 0.91 0.85
CA LEU A 101 3.68 0.30 1.51
C LEU A 101 4.04 1.08 2.77
N LEU A 102 4.09 0.36 3.91
CA LEU A 102 4.65 0.87 5.15
C LEU A 102 6.07 0.31 5.33
N PRO A 103 7.11 1.14 5.30
CA PRO A 103 8.47 0.69 5.54
C PRO A 103 8.68 0.31 7.02
N PRO A 104 9.62 -0.59 7.31
CA PRO A 104 9.97 -0.92 8.69
C PRO A 104 10.61 0.29 9.38
N ARG A 105 10.03 0.71 10.51
CA ARG A 105 10.56 1.82 11.34
C ARG A 105 11.17 1.36 12.66
N GLN A 106 10.82 0.17 13.14
CA GLN A 106 11.21 -0.36 14.45
C GLN A 106 11.64 -1.82 14.34
N LYS A 107 12.46 -2.28 15.29
CA LYS A 107 12.80 -3.70 15.43
C LYS A 107 11.59 -4.50 15.93
N ARG A 108 11.60 -5.82 15.74
CA ARG A 108 10.47 -6.68 16.10
C ARG A 108 10.28 -6.77 17.61
N GLU A 109 11.36 -6.68 18.36
CA GLU A 109 11.40 -6.78 19.82
C GLU A 109 11.19 -5.42 20.51
N GLU A 110 11.02 -4.34 19.74
CA GLU A 110 10.89 -2.98 20.26
C GLU A 110 9.46 -2.70 20.70
N GLU A 111 9.30 -2.35 21.97
CA GLU A 111 8.01 -1.96 22.56
C GLU A 111 7.83 -0.44 22.54
N THR A 112 6.58 0.01 22.54
CA THR A 112 6.27 1.45 22.65
C THR A 112 6.76 1.96 24.00
N PRO A 113 7.59 3.01 24.07
CA PRO A 113 8.02 3.59 25.33
C PRO A 113 6.83 4.04 26.19
N GLU A 114 6.93 3.92 27.51
CA GLU A 114 5.86 4.32 28.44
C GLU A 114 5.51 5.83 28.34
N ASP A 115 6.46 6.65 27.93
CA ASP A 115 6.31 8.09 27.76
C ASP A 115 5.47 8.49 26.53
N PHE A 116 5.09 7.53 25.68
CA PHE A 116 4.33 7.79 24.45
C PHE A 116 2.83 7.62 24.70
N PHE A 117 2.05 8.63 24.31
CA PHE A 117 0.61 8.47 24.21
C PHE A 117 0.23 7.59 23.01
N TYR A 118 -0.90 6.90 23.10
CA TYR A 118 -1.38 5.95 22.09
C TYR A 118 -1.56 6.55 20.68
N PHE A 119 -1.72 7.87 20.55
CA PHE A 119 -1.85 8.57 19.26
C PHE A 119 -0.51 9.03 18.66
N VAL A 120 0.60 8.89 19.40
CA VAL A 120 1.96 9.28 18.95
C VAL A 120 2.76 8.08 18.45
N ASP A 121 2.30 6.86 18.75
CA ASP A 121 3.02 5.64 18.37
C ASP A 121 3.14 5.50 16.85
N PHE A 122 4.24 4.87 16.41
CA PHE A 122 4.50 4.68 14.99
C PHE A 122 3.56 3.63 14.40
N GLN A 123 3.07 3.87 13.18
CA GLN A 123 2.47 2.80 12.39
C GLN A 123 3.52 1.74 12.06
N ARG A 124 3.19 0.47 12.31
CA ARG A 124 4.11 -0.67 12.16
C ARG A 124 3.65 -1.58 11.03
N HIS A 125 4.52 -1.86 10.06
CA HIS A 125 4.26 -2.84 9.00
C HIS A 125 3.81 -4.21 9.55
N ASN A 126 4.40 -4.65 10.66
CA ASN A 126 4.05 -5.91 11.32
C ASN A 126 2.63 -5.90 11.89
N ALA A 127 2.17 -4.76 12.41
CA ALA A 127 0.83 -4.65 12.98
C ALA A 127 -0.23 -4.77 11.88
N GLU A 128 -0.02 -4.13 10.72
CA GLU A 128 -0.91 -4.24 9.56
C GLU A 128 -1.03 -5.70 9.05
N ILE A 129 0.09 -6.39 8.91
CA ILE A 129 0.12 -7.81 8.50
C ILE A 129 -0.59 -8.68 9.53
N ALA A 130 -0.30 -8.50 10.82
CA ALA A 130 -0.90 -9.28 11.89
C ALA A 130 -2.40 -9.04 12.02
N ALA A 131 -2.85 -7.79 11.89
CA ALA A 131 -4.26 -7.42 11.95
C ALA A 131 -5.06 -8.07 10.82
N PHE A 132 -4.53 -8.08 9.60
CA PHE A 132 -5.16 -8.80 8.48
C PHE A 132 -5.31 -10.30 8.78
N HIS A 133 -4.27 -10.94 9.31
CA HIS A 133 -4.35 -12.37 9.65
C HIS A 133 -5.26 -12.67 10.85
N LEU A 134 -5.45 -11.72 11.75
CA LEU A 134 -6.34 -11.83 12.90
C LEU A 134 -7.82 -11.67 12.51
N ASP A 135 -8.12 -10.80 11.53
CA ASP A 135 -9.47 -10.60 10.98
C ASP A 135 -9.98 -11.86 10.24
N ARG A 136 -9.06 -12.58 9.58
CA ARG A 136 -9.38 -13.75 8.75
C ARG A 136 -9.75 -15.01 9.52
#